data_AF-A0A1A8BIX9-F1
#
_entry.id   AF-A0A1A8BIX9-F1
#
_cell.length_a   1.000
_cell.length_b   1.000
_cell.length_c   1.000
_cell.angle_alpha   90.00
_cell.angle_beta   90.00
_cell.angle_gamma   90.00
#
_symmetry.space_group_name_H-M   'P 1'
#
loop_
_entity.id
_entity.type
_entity.pdbx_description
1 polymer ?
#
loop_
_entity_poly.entity_id
_entity_poly.type
_entity_poly.pdbx_seq_one_letter_code
_entity_poly.pdbx_strand_id
1 'polypeptide(L)'
;AVVDVLTNKLCNQLWSYQEVRRLAALDVEEMQYFEEKMARLAVDSYCDVQSCPKCKTCVERKDLSSLCVQCVVCTADQKKAYQFCWQCQKKWKDPGRQSGRCGNNGCINKDLQLLQTCKDISLPEVEGVTSCPSVRACPVCGMKVEHNRQFCKNITCPRCDTEFCFVCLKLKSECNKTSSPYEICPSGVAPKQTSIPVWKRKQ
;
A
#
# COMPACT_ATOMS: atom_id res chain seq x y z
N ALA A 1 10.08 1.06 26.00
CA ALA A 1 11.48 0.64 25.84
C ALA A 1 12.11 0.54 27.21
N VAL A 2 12.87 -0.51 27.50
CA VAL A 2 13.58 -0.62 28.78
C VAL A 2 14.77 0.34 28.73
N VAL A 3 14.79 1.27 29.68
CA VAL A 3 15.86 2.25 29.82
C VAL A 3 16.77 1.76 30.92
N ASP A 4 18.07 1.68 30.64
CA ASP A 4 19.05 1.46 31.69
C ASP A 4 19.01 2.65 32.66
N VAL A 5 18.60 2.38 33.91
CA VAL A 5 18.29 3.43 34.90
C VAL A 5 19.54 4.22 35.31
N LEU A 6 20.74 3.67 35.08
CA LEU A 6 22.02 4.28 35.45
C LEU A 6 22.61 5.13 34.30
N THR A 7 22.37 4.73 33.06
CA THR A 7 23.00 5.34 31.88
C THR A 7 22.03 6.05 30.95
N ASN A 8 20.72 5.93 31.20
CA ASN A 8 19.64 6.43 30.35
C ASN A 8 19.75 5.95 28.88
N LYS A 9 20.44 4.84 28.64
CA LYS A 9 20.65 4.25 27.32
C LYS A 9 19.56 3.23 27.01
N LEU A 10 19.05 3.32 25.78
CA LEU A 10 18.11 2.36 25.20
C LEU A 10 18.89 1.19 24.58
N CYS A 11 18.53 -0.05 24.89
CA CYS A 11 19.17 -1.21 24.26
C CYS A 11 18.75 -1.44 22.80
N ASN A 12 17.64 -0.81 22.37
CA ASN A 12 17.04 -0.93 21.03
C ASN A 12 16.76 -2.38 20.57
N GLN A 13 16.69 -3.33 21.50
CA GLN A 13 16.37 -4.71 21.19
C GLN A 13 14.86 -4.85 20.95
N LEU A 14 14.49 -5.52 19.85
CA LEU A 14 13.11 -5.85 19.55
C LEU A 14 12.62 -6.92 20.53
N TRP A 15 11.45 -6.70 21.11
CA TRP A 15 10.78 -7.65 21.99
C TRP A 15 9.61 -8.28 21.27
N SER A 16 9.42 -9.58 21.45
CA SER A 16 8.21 -10.24 20.96
C SER A 16 6.99 -9.73 21.73
N TYR A 17 5.82 -9.74 21.09
CA TYR A 17 4.58 -9.39 21.79
C TYR A 17 4.32 -10.32 23.00
N GLN A 18 4.72 -11.58 22.91
CA GLN A 18 4.60 -12.55 24.02
C GLN A 18 5.42 -12.11 25.25
N GLU A 19 6.64 -11.62 25.04
CA GLU A 19 7.48 -11.09 26.12
C GLU A 19 6.90 -9.81 26.70
N VAL A 20 6.42 -8.89 25.85
CA VAL A 20 5.76 -7.65 26.29
C VAL A 20 4.53 -7.97 27.14
N ARG A 21 3.64 -8.85 26.66
CA ARG A 21 2.44 -9.29 27.39
C ARG A 21 2.79 -9.87 28.76
N ARG A 22 3.83 -10.71 28.84
CA ARG A 22 4.27 -11.35 30.08
C ARG A 22 4.91 -10.37 31.06
N LEU A 23 5.77 -9.48 30.58
CA LEU A 23 6.60 -8.61 31.42
C LEU A 23 5.92 -7.29 31.80
N ALA A 24 5.06 -6.74 30.92
CA ALA A 24 4.26 -5.56 31.21
C ALA A 24 2.98 -5.89 32.00
N ALA A 25 2.69 -7.18 32.22
CA ALA A 25 1.51 -7.67 32.93
C ALA A 25 0.20 -7.05 32.41
N LEU A 26 0.07 -7.01 31.07
CA LEU A 26 -1.10 -6.42 30.41
C LEU A 26 -2.39 -7.08 30.87
N ASP A 27 -3.45 -6.29 31.06
CA ASP A 27 -4.79 -6.81 31.33
C ASP A 27 -5.51 -7.30 30.05
N VAL A 28 -6.73 -7.82 30.19
CA VAL A 28 -7.49 -8.41 29.08
C VAL A 28 -7.85 -7.35 28.04
N GLU A 29 -8.23 -6.17 28.48
CA GLU A 29 -8.60 -5.04 27.65
C GLU A 29 -7.40 -4.51 26.85
N GLU A 30 -6.24 -4.36 27.49
CA GLU A 30 -4.98 -3.98 26.86
C GLU A 30 -4.52 -5.03 25.85
N MET A 31 -4.55 -6.31 26.24
CA MET A 31 -4.23 -7.41 25.33
C MET A 31 -5.10 -7.35 24.07
N GLN A 32 -6.42 -7.24 24.23
CA GLN A 32 -7.35 -7.12 23.12
C GLN A 32 -7.03 -5.91 22.24
N TYR A 33 -6.78 -4.75 22.84
CA TYR A 33 -6.43 -3.53 22.10
C TYR A 33 -5.19 -3.74 21.22
N PHE A 34 -4.12 -4.30 21.78
CA PHE A 34 -2.87 -4.56 21.06
C PHE A 34 -3.05 -5.60 19.96
N GLU A 35 -3.68 -6.73 20.27
CA GLU A 35 -3.92 -7.82 19.31
C GLU A 35 -4.77 -7.34 18.13
N GLU A 36 -5.84 -6.59 18.38
CA GLU A 36 -6.65 -5.98 17.32
C GLU A 36 -5.87 -4.96 16.49
N LYS A 37 -5.05 -4.10 17.14
CA LYS A 37 -4.22 -3.13 16.42
C LYS A 37 -3.19 -3.84 15.54
N MET A 38 -2.47 -4.83 16.06
CA MET A 38 -1.51 -5.61 15.30
C MET A 38 -2.17 -6.36 14.14
N ALA A 39 -3.34 -6.97 14.36
CA ALA A 39 -4.08 -7.65 13.32
C ALA A 39 -4.50 -6.69 12.20
N ARG A 40 -5.04 -5.50 12.52
CA ARG A 40 -5.38 -4.47 11.53
C ARG A 40 -4.16 -4.01 10.74
N LEU A 41 -3.05 -3.71 11.43
CA LEU A 41 -1.81 -3.30 10.78
C LEU A 41 -1.27 -4.39 9.85
N ALA A 42 -1.29 -5.66 10.28
CA ALA A 42 -0.88 -6.77 9.44
C ALA A 42 -1.77 -6.91 8.20
N VAL A 43 -3.08 -6.75 8.37
CA VAL A 43 -4.04 -6.78 7.26
C VAL A 43 -3.76 -5.63 6.27
N ASP A 44 -3.54 -4.40 6.75
CA ASP A 44 -3.25 -3.23 5.91
C ASP A 44 -1.91 -3.36 5.15
N SER A 45 -0.90 -3.96 5.80
CA SER A 45 0.43 -4.16 5.23
C SER A 45 0.46 -5.30 4.20
N TYR A 46 -0.13 -6.44 4.52
CA TYR A 46 0.10 -7.69 3.80
C TYR A 46 -1.08 -8.14 2.93
N CYS A 47 -2.30 -7.76 3.27
CA CYS A 47 -3.50 -8.24 2.59
C CYS A 47 -4.11 -7.16 1.69
N ASP A 48 -4.68 -7.57 0.56
CA ASP A 48 -5.49 -6.68 -0.27
C ASP A 48 -6.94 -6.92 0.12
N VAL A 49 -7.41 -6.18 1.13
CA VAL A 49 -8.73 -6.36 1.72
C VAL A 49 -9.67 -5.21 1.41
N GLN A 50 -10.95 -5.51 1.37
CA GLN A 50 -12.00 -4.52 1.26
C GLN A 50 -13.28 -5.04 1.90
N SER A 51 -14.12 -4.13 2.41
CA SER A 51 -15.43 -4.49 2.94
C SER A 51 -16.38 -4.91 1.82
N CYS A 52 -17.09 -6.02 2.00
CA CYS A 52 -18.17 -6.43 1.12
C CYS A 52 -19.24 -5.33 1.04
N PRO A 53 -19.67 -4.89 -0.14
CA PRO A 53 -20.66 -3.82 -0.27
C PRO A 53 -22.02 -4.17 0.36
N LYS A 54 -22.35 -5.46 0.42
CA LYS A 54 -23.60 -5.98 0.99
C LYS A 54 -23.53 -6.21 2.50
N CYS A 55 -22.69 -7.13 2.97
CA CYS A 55 -22.65 -7.54 4.39
C CYS A 55 -21.59 -6.84 5.25
N LYS A 56 -20.77 -5.96 4.65
CA LYS A 56 -19.68 -5.21 5.30
C LYS A 56 -18.53 -6.04 5.89
N THR A 57 -18.61 -7.36 5.88
CA THR A 57 -17.51 -8.26 6.24
C THR A 57 -16.27 -7.97 5.38
N CYS A 58 -15.09 -8.08 6.00
CA CYS A 58 -13.80 -7.99 5.33
C CYS A 58 -13.63 -9.13 4.32
N VAL A 59 -13.22 -8.82 3.09
CA VAL A 59 -12.97 -9.79 2.03
C VAL A 59 -11.58 -9.54 1.46
N GLU A 60 -10.76 -10.59 1.40
CA GLU A 60 -9.44 -10.54 0.75
C GLU A 60 -9.56 -10.86 -0.74
N ARG A 61 -8.85 -10.08 -1.56
CA ARG A 61 -8.63 -10.35 -2.97
C ARG A 61 -7.38 -11.20 -3.17
N LYS A 62 -7.57 -12.51 -3.43
CA LYS A 62 -6.48 -13.47 -3.67
C LYS A 62 -5.73 -13.22 -4.98
N ASP A 63 -6.47 -12.95 -6.06
CA ASP A 63 -5.88 -12.62 -7.36
C ASP A 63 -5.94 -11.10 -7.59
N LEU A 64 -4.79 -10.45 -7.47
CA LEU A 64 -4.65 -9.00 -7.62
C LEU A 64 -4.91 -8.51 -9.06
N SER A 65 -4.88 -9.40 -10.05
CA SER A 65 -5.19 -9.09 -11.44
C SER A 65 -6.71 -9.12 -11.73
N SER A 66 -7.47 -9.87 -10.93
CA SER A 66 -8.92 -9.93 -11.05
C SER A 66 -9.58 -8.72 -10.39
N LEU A 67 -10.60 -8.18 -11.07
CA LEU A 67 -11.52 -7.21 -10.47
C LEU A 67 -12.75 -7.88 -9.87
N CYS A 68 -12.97 -9.17 -10.12
CA CYS A 68 -14.09 -9.94 -9.59
C CYS A 68 -13.69 -10.57 -8.26
N VAL A 69 -14.39 -10.22 -7.19
CA VAL A 69 -14.15 -10.75 -5.84
C VAL A 69 -15.44 -11.38 -5.32
N GLN A 70 -15.30 -12.58 -4.73
CA GLN A 70 -16.40 -13.32 -4.13
C GLN A 70 -16.43 -13.12 -2.62
N CYS A 71 -17.58 -12.74 -2.07
CA CYS A 71 -17.78 -12.72 -0.62
C CYS A 71 -18.25 -14.09 -0.15
N VAL A 72 -17.44 -14.77 0.66
CA VAL A 72 -17.74 -16.11 1.19
C VAL A 72 -18.95 -16.12 2.12
N VAL A 73 -19.11 -15.09 2.97
CA VAL A 73 -20.25 -14.96 3.90
C VAL A 73 -21.56 -14.81 3.14
N CYS A 74 -21.66 -13.80 2.26
CA CYS A 74 -22.85 -13.61 1.43
C CYS A 74 -23.17 -14.83 0.56
N THR A 75 -22.15 -15.56 0.10
CA THR A 75 -22.33 -16.76 -0.73
C THR A 75 -22.93 -17.90 0.08
N ALA A 76 -22.47 -18.12 1.30
CA ALA A 76 -23.03 -19.11 2.22
C ALA A 76 -24.47 -18.76 2.62
N ASP A 77 -24.72 -17.53 3.06
CA ASP A 77 -26.05 -17.09 3.52
C ASP A 77 -27.13 -17.22 2.45
N GLN A 78 -26.78 -16.93 1.20
CA GLN A 78 -27.72 -16.96 0.07
C GLN A 78 -27.74 -18.29 -0.67
N LYS A 79 -26.85 -19.23 -0.31
CA LYS A 79 -26.59 -20.47 -1.07
C LYS A 79 -26.34 -20.21 -2.57
N LYS A 80 -25.78 -19.05 -2.90
CA LYS A 80 -25.55 -18.57 -4.27
C LYS A 80 -24.34 -17.64 -4.30
N ALA A 81 -23.46 -17.81 -5.29
CA ALA A 81 -22.27 -16.98 -5.46
C ALA A 81 -22.62 -15.48 -5.45
N TYR A 82 -22.02 -14.75 -4.50
CA TYR A 82 -22.08 -13.30 -4.44
C TYR A 82 -20.73 -12.71 -4.84
N GLN A 83 -20.68 -12.13 -6.03
CA GLN A 83 -19.49 -11.51 -6.60
C GLN A 83 -19.71 -10.01 -6.83
N PHE A 84 -18.66 -9.22 -6.63
CA PHE A 84 -18.65 -7.78 -6.83
C PHE A 84 -17.34 -7.31 -7.43
N CYS A 85 -17.34 -6.09 -7.97
CA CYS A 85 -16.15 -5.46 -8.53
C CYS A 85 -15.29 -4.80 -7.44
N TRP A 86 -13.99 -5.08 -7.41
CA TRP A 86 -13.02 -4.46 -6.48
C TRP A 86 -12.95 -2.93 -6.57
N GLN A 87 -13.16 -2.37 -7.77
CA GLN A 87 -13.04 -0.92 -8.00
C GLN A 87 -14.33 -0.17 -7.67
N CYS A 88 -15.44 -0.56 -8.31
CA CYS A 88 -16.70 0.18 -8.19
C CYS A 88 -17.65 -0.38 -7.12
N GLN A 89 -17.31 -1.52 -6.51
CA GLN A 89 -18.09 -2.19 -5.46
C GLN A 89 -19.54 -2.54 -5.87
N LYS A 90 -19.86 -2.49 -7.16
CA LYS A 90 -21.15 -2.94 -7.70
C LYS A 90 -21.11 -4.45 -7.92
N LYS A 91 -22.30 -5.08 -7.90
CA LYS A 91 -22.48 -6.50 -8.22
C LYS A 91 -21.80 -6.82 -9.56
N TRP A 92 -21.13 -7.97 -9.62
CA TRP A 92 -20.47 -8.42 -10.83
C TRP A 92 -21.52 -8.85 -11.87
N LYS A 93 -21.43 -8.33 -13.10
CA LYS A 93 -22.45 -8.54 -14.13
C LYS A 93 -22.27 -9.84 -14.91
N ASP A 94 -21.03 -10.29 -15.15
CA ASP A 94 -20.72 -11.46 -15.98
C ASP A 94 -19.93 -12.52 -15.20
N PRO A 95 -20.58 -13.46 -14.52
CA PRO A 95 -19.93 -14.54 -13.77
C PRO A 95 -19.04 -15.43 -14.64
N GLY A 96 -19.32 -15.53 -15.95
CA GLY A 96 -18.60 -16.38 -16.91
C GLY A 96 -17.36 -15.73 -17.55
N ARG A 97 -17.12 -14.43 -17.32
CA ARG A 97 -15.95 -13.71 -17.86
C ARG A 97 -15.01 -13.34 -16.71
N GLN A 98 -13.94 -14.11 -16.55
CA GLN A 98 -12.78 -13.74 -15.71
C GLN A 98 -11.96 -12.61 -16.34
N SER A 99 -12.60 -11.65 -17.01
CA SER A 99 -11.88 -10.53 -17.59
C SER A 99 -11.47 -9.58 -16.48
N GLY A 100 -10.20 -9.12 -16.51
CA GLY A 100 -9.71 -7.98 -15.71
C GLY A 100 -10.40 -6.64 -16.01
N ARG A 101 -11.56 -6.64 -16.68
CA ARG A 101 -12.39 -5.48 -16.97
C ARG A 101 -13.79 -5.68 -16.41
N CYS A 102 -14.28 -4.67 -15.70
CA CYS A 102 -15.61 -4.65 -15.11
C CYS A 102 -16.65 -4.17 -16.14
N GLY A 103 -17.76 -4.89 -16.30
CA GLY A 103 -18.88 -4.50 -17.18
C GLY A 103 -19.85 -3.47 -16.59
N ASN A 104 -19.57 -2.92 -15.41
CA ASN A 104 -20.41 -1.88 -14.80
C ASN A 104 -20.15 -0.51 -15.45
N ASN A 105 -21.22 0.17 -15.87
CA ASN A 105 -21.13 1.52 -16.42
C ASN A 105 -20.47 2.47 -15.41
N GLY A 106 -19.50 3.25 -15.88
CA GLY A 106 -18.73 4.19 -15.07
C GLY A 106 -17.78 3.53 -14.07
N CYS A 107 -17.38 2.27 -14.25
CA CYS A 107 -16.34 1.67 -13.43
C CYS A 107 -14.99 2.33 -13.73
N ILE A 108 -14.43 3.02 -12.73
CA ILE A 108 -13.14 3.71 -12.82
C ILE A 108 -12.21 3.14 -11.76
N ASN A 109 -10.94 2.95 -12.12
CA ASN A 109 -9.89 2.67 -11.15
C ASN A 109 -9.55 3.98 -10.41
N LYS A 110 -10.10 4.14 -9.20
CA LYS A 110 -9.90 5.35 -8.38
C LYS A 110 -8.42 5.62 -8.08
N ASP A 111 -7.62 4.58 -7.92
CA ASP A 111 -6.18 4.72 -7.68
C ASP A 111 -5.47 5.28 -8.90
N LEU A 112 -5.83 4.78 -10.09
CA LEU A 112 -5.27 5.30 -11.33
C LEU A 112 -5.74 6.73 -11.60
N GLN A 113 -7.00 7.04 -11.32
CA GLN A 113 -7.53 8.39 -11.42
C GLN A 113 -6.74 9.34 -10.52
N LEU A 114 -6.48 8.97 -9.26
CA LEU A 114 -5.67 9.77 -8.35
C LEU A 114 -4.25 9.98 -8.87
N LEU A 115 -3.58 8.95 -9.41
CA LEU A 115 -2.25 9.10 -10.00
C LEU A 115 -2.24 10.09 -11.18
N GLN A 116 -3.32 10.11 -11.97
CA GLN A 116 -3.47 11.00 -13.13
C GLN A 116 -3.86 12.43 -12.76
N THR A 117 -4.60 12.63 -11.66
CA THR A 117 -5.16 13.94 -11.30
C THR A 117 -4.52 14.57 -10.07
N CYS A 118 -3.62 13.87 -9.36
CA CYS A 118 -2.93 14.43 -8.19
C CYS A 118 -2.23 15.75 -8.55
N LYS A 119 -2.12 16.64 -7.56
CA LYS A 119 -1.39 17.90 -7.71
C LYS A 119 0.12 17.63 -7.85
N ASP A 120 0.84 18.64 -8.31
CA ASP A 120 2.29 18.60 -8.30
C ASP A 120 2.85 19.27 -7.03
N ILE A 121 4.04 18.85 -6.61
CA ILE A 121 4.79 19.34 -5.45
C ILE A 121 6.25 19.59 -5.84
N SER A 122 6.93 20.45 -5.09
CA SER A 122 8.38 20.58 -5.13
C SER A 122 9.08 19.71 -4.08
N LEU A 123 10.32 19.30 -4.38
CA LEU A 123 11.25 18.69 -3.43
C LEU A 123 12.40 19.68 -3.16
N PRO A 124 12.34 20.51 -2.10
CA PRO A 124 13.26 21.63 -1.90
C PRO A 124 14.74 21.24 -1.80
N GLU A 125 15.04 20.07 -1.26
CA GLU A 125 16.40 19.56 -1.12
C GLU A 125 16.94 18.89 -2.40
N VAL A 126 16.11 18.76 -3.44
CA VAL A 126 16.50 18.17 -4.73
C VAL A 126 16.46 19.25 -5.80
N GLU A 127 17.62 19.84 -6.09
CA GLU A 127 17.71 20.99 -6.99
C GLU A 127 17.08 20.69 -8.36
N GLY A 128 16.25 21.62 -8.85
CA GLY A 128 15.54 21.50 -10.13
C GLY A 128 14.19 20.79 -10.07
N VAL A 129 13.79 20.18 -8.94
CA VAL A 129 12.49 19.49 -8.82
C VAL A 129 11.42 20.45 -8.28
N THR A 130 10.81 21.22 -9.18
CA THR A 130 9.75 22.19 -8.85
C THR A 130 8.33 21.69 -9.08
N SER A 131 8.15 20.72 -9.99
CA SER A 131 6.84 20.15 -10.34
C SER A 131 6.92 18.63 -10.48
N CYS A 132 6.67 17.91 -9.39
CA CYS A 132 6.59 16.46 -9.33
C CYS A 132 5.22 16.01 -8.83
N PRO A 133 4.55 15.03 -9.46
CA PRO A 133 3.30 14.44 -8.96
C PRO A 133 3.38 14.08 -7.47
N SER A 134 2.39 14.52 -6.70
CA SER A 134 2.38 14.36 -5.23
C SER A 134 2.12 12.93 -4.78
N VAL A 135 1.51 12.12 -5.65
CA VAL A 135 1.25 10.70 -5.41
C VAL A 135 1.89 9.89 -6.53
N ARG A 136 2.64 8.87 -6.17
CA ARG A 136 3.23 7.88 -7.11
C ARG A 136 2.81 6.48 -6.71
N ALA A 137 2.76 5.56 -7.66
CA ALA A 137 2.68 4.13 -7.37
C ALA A 137 4.08 3.51 -7.43
N CYS A 138 4.40 2.68 -6.44
CA CYS A 138 5.61 1.89 -6.40
C CYS A 138 5.78 1.10 -7.71
N PRO A 139 6.96 1.15 -8.37
CA PRO A 139 7.18 0.49 -9.66
C PRO A 139 7.15 -1.05 -9.57
N VAL A 140 7.21 -1.61 -8.36
CA VAL A 140 7.23 -3.06 -8.13
C VAL A 140 5.87 -3.60 -7.69
N CYS A 141 5.27 -3.02 -6.63
CA CYS A 141 4.04 -3.56 -6.03
C CYS A 141 2.79 -2.71 -6.30
N GLY A 142 2.94 -1.54 -6.92
CA GLY A 142 1.82 -0.66 -7.26
C GLY A 142 1.20 0.09 -6.08
N MET A 143 1.75 -0.06 -4.86
CA MET A 143 1.28 0.70 -3.70
C MET A 143 1.47 2.21 -3.93
N LYS A 144 0.41 2.98 -3.69
CA LYS A 144 0.46 4.44 -3.72
C LYS A 144 1.30 4.95 -2.55
N VAL A 145 2.17 5.90 -2.83
CA VAL A 145 3.09 6.52 -1.88
C VAL A 145 3.18 8.02 -2.16
N GLU A 146 3.52 8.76 -1.11
CA GLU A 146 3.74 10.20 -1.15
C GLU A 146 5.14 10.50 -0.62
N HIS A 147 5.68 11.66 -0.98
CA HIS A 147 6.95 12.15 -0.44
C HIS A 147 6.66 13.20 0.63
N ASN A 148 7.33 13.11 1.78
CA ASN A 148 7.24 14.09 2.86
C ASN A 148 7.91 15.45 2.54
N ARG A 149 8.47 15.61 1.33
CA ARG A 149 9.22 16.79 0.85
C ARG A 149 10.48 17.14 1.64
N GLN A 150 11.00 16.23 2.46
CA GLN A 150 12.25 16.38 3.19
C GLN A 150 13.28 15.39 2.63
N PHE A 151 14.56 15.74 2.69
CA PHE A 151 15.67 14.91 2.26
C PHE A 151 15.67 14.60 0.76
N CYS A 152 16.36 13.52 0.39
CA CYS A 152 16.66 13.15 -0.98
C CYS A 152 15.44 12.62 -1.76
N LYS A 153 15.59 12.48 -3.08
CA LYS A 153 14.54 11.99 -3.99
C LYS A 153 14.19 10.49 -3.88
N ASN A 154 14.86 9.72 -3.02
CA ASN A 154 14.65 8.28 -2.89
C ASN A 154 13.74 7.98 -1.69
N ILE A 155 12.78 7.08 -1.89
CA ILE A 155 11.86 6.61 -0.83
C ILE A 155 11.83 5.10 -0.78
N THR A 156 11.41 4.56 0.37
CA THR A 156 11.17 3.13 0.58
C THR A 156 9.69 2.84 0.51
N CYS A 157 9.27 1.87 -0.31
CA CYS A 157 7.88 1.46 -0.36
C CYS A 157 7.48 0.73 0.94
N PRO A 158 6.45 1.18 1.68
CA PRO A 158 6.11 0.59 2.97
C PRO A 158 5.42 -0.80 2.88
N ARG A 159 5.13 -1.28 1.66
CA ARG A 159 4.56 -2.63 1.44
C ARG A 159 5.58 -3.66 0.99
N CYS A 160 6.58 -3.28 0.21
CA CYS A 160 7.51 -4.24 -0.40
C CYS A 160 8.99 -3.88 -0.19
N ASP A 161 9.27 -2.87 0.64
CA ASP A 161 10.60 -2.38 1.02
C ASP A 161 11.52 -2.00 -0.15
N THR A 162 10.97 -1.93 -1.36
CA THR A 162 11.74 -1.51 -2.53
C THR A 162 12.05 -0.02 -2.41
N GLU A 163 13.33 0.29 -2.45
CA GLU A 163 13.82 1.67 -2.57
C GLU A 163 13.81 2.12 -4.03
N PHE A 164 13.16 3.24 -4.31
CA PHE A 164 13.09 3.80 -5.66
C PHE A 164 13.09 5.33 -5.64
N CYS A 165 13.40 5.93 -6.77
CA CYS A 165 13.39 7.37 -6.94
C CYS A 165 11.96 7.87 -7.17
N PHE A 166 11.46 8.75 -6.30
CA PHE A 166 10.12 9.36 -6.42
C PHE A 166 9.99 10.26 -7.65
N VAL A 167 11.11 10.83 -8.11
CA VAL A 167 11.18 11.73 -9.27
C VAL A 167 11.06 10.96 -10.58
N CYS A 168 11.90 9.94 -10.80
CA CYS A 168 11.97 9.23 -12.10
C CYS A 168 11.38 7.81 -12.10
N LEU A 169 10.90 7.31 -10.95
CA LEU A 169 10.31 5.98 -10.75
C LEU A 169 11.24 4.78 -11.00
N LYS A 170 12.53 4.99 -11.29
CA LYS A 170 13.54 3.93 -11.37
C LYS A 170 13.93 3.45 -9.98
N LEU A 171 14.41 2.21 -9.88
CA LEU A 171 14.97 1.68 -8.65
C LEU A 171 16.14 2.56 -8.17
N LYS A 172 16.33 2.69 -6.85
CA LYS A 172 17.42 3.50 -6.28
C LYS A 172 18.79 3.04 -6.81
N SER A 173 18.98 1.73 -6.91
CA SER A 173 20.19 1.09 -7.47
C SER A 173 20.45 1.42 -8.95
N GLU A 174 19.44 1.82 -9.70
CA GLU A 174 19.56 2.22 -11.10
C GLU A 174 19.71 3.73 -11.24
N CYS A 175 18.86 4.49 -10.55
CA CYS A 175 18.85 5.95 -10.58
C CYS A 175 20.18 6.53 -10.10
N ASN A 176 20.72 5.98 -9.01
CA ASN A 176 21.92 6.50 -8.37
C ASN A 176 23.22 6.21 -9.16
N LYS A 177 23.15 5.41 -10.23
CA LYS A 177 24.27 5.24 -11.17
C LYS A 177 24.50 6.48 -12.03
N THR A 178 23.47 7.29 -12.24
CA THR A 178 23.51 8.43 -13.19
C THR A 178 23.22 9.78 -12.53
N SER A 179 22.90 9.82 -11.24
CA SER A 179 22.51 11.05 -10.54
C SER A 179 22.57 10.86 -9.02
N SER A 180 23.11 11.83 -8.29
CA SER A 180 23.16 11.76 -6.83
C SER A 180 21.76 11.87 -6.19
N PRO A 181 21.57 11.48 -4.91
CA PRO A 181 20.27 11.53 -4.25
C PRO A 181 19.63 12.94 -4.16
N TYR A 182 20.44 14.00 -4.20
CA TYR A 182 20.01 15.40 -4.03
C TYR A 182 20.00 16.20 -5.34
N GLU A 183 20.28 15.56 -6.48
CA GLU A 183 20.21 16.20 -7.80
C GLU A 183 19.00 15.69 -8.59
N ILE A 184 18.48 16.50 -9.51
CA ILE A 184 17.48 16.03 -10.47
C ILE A 184 18.03 14.90 -11.35
N CYS A 185 17.16 13.94 -11.68
CA CYS A 185 17.51 12.85 -12.60
C CYS A 185 17.75 13.39 -14.01
N PRO A 186 18.72 12.85 -14.79
CA PRO A 186 18.94 13.23 -16.19
C PRO A 186 17.69 13.09 -17.08
N SER A 187 16.81 12.13 -16.76
CA SER A 187 15.52 11.94 -17.42
C SER A 187 14.44 12.96 -17.00
N GLY A 188 14.77 13.87 -16.10
CA GLY A 188 13.82 14.76 -15.43
C GLY A 188 12.81 14.02 -14.54
N VAL A 189 11.72 14.73 -14.24
CA VAL A 189 10.56 14.22 -13.51
C VAL A 189 9.76 13.29 -14.43
N ALA A 190 9.49 12.06 -13.99
CA ALA A 190 8.64 11.14 -14.73
C ALA A 190 7.19 11.66 -14.81
N PRO A 191 6.47 11.46 -15.93
CA PRO A 191 5.08 11.86 -16.04
C PRO A 191 4.18 11.12 -15.05
N LYS A 192 2.94 11.61 -14.88
CA LYS A 192 1.91 10.93 -14.08
C LYS A 192 1.66 9.52 -14.63
N GLN A 193 1.57 8.55 -13.72
CA GLN A 193 1.46 7.13 -14.09
C GLN A 193 0.09 6.83 -14.71
N THR A 194 0.11 6.14 -15.85
CA THR A 194 -1.09 5.71 -16.60
C THR A 194 -1.43 4.24 -16.38
N SER A 195 -0.63 3.53 -15.59
CA SER A 195 -0.87 2.14 -15.18
C SER A 195 -0.31 1.89 -13.77
N ILE A 196 -0.81 0.84 -13.12
CA ILE A 196 -0.36 0.36 -11.81
C ILE A 196 0.15 -1.07 -12.00
N PRO A 197 1.40 -1.39 -11.61
CA PRO A 197 1.91 -2.75 -11.74
C PRO A 197 1.15 -3.70 -10.81
N VAL A 198 0.95 -4.93 -11.29
CA VAL A 198 0.36 -6.00 -10.48
C VAL A 198 1.46 -6.62 -9.63
N TRP A 199 1.29 -6.57 -8.31
CA TRP A 199 2.28 -7.14 -7.39
C TRP A 199 2.33 -8.65 -7.51
N LYS A 200 3.50 -9.18 -7.87
CA LYS A 200 3.81 -10.61 -7.76
C LYS A 200 4.45 -10.84 -6.40
N ARG A 201 3.67 -11.23 -5.39
CA ARG A 201 4.20 -11.61 -4.08
C ARG A 201 5.24 -12.73 -4.31
N LYS A 202 6.45 -12.56 -3.76
CA LYS A 202 7.37 -13.70 -3.67
C LYS A 202 6.70 -14.70 -2.73
N GLN A 203 6.42 -15.89 -3.25
CA GLN A 203 5.93 -17.02 -2.44
C GLN A 203 7.02 -17.46 -1.47
#